data_AF-A0A1W2CVX6-F1
#
_entry.id   AF-A0A1W2CVX6-F1
#
_cell.length_a   1.000
_cell.length_b   1.000
_cell.length_c   1.000
_cell.angle_alpha   90.00
_cell.angle_beta   90.00
_cell.angle_gamma   90.00
#
_symmetry.space_group_name_H-M   'P 1'
#
loop_
_entity.id
_entity.type
_entity.pdbx_description
1 polymer ?
#
loop_
_entity_poly.entity_id
_entity_poly.type
_entity_poly.pdbx_seq_one_letter_code
_entity_poly.pdbx_strand_id
1 'polypeptide(L)'
;MTNDEQPIKRSTRSMRLKKQREDQAGYRRSTIALSPVAVAIAERLQQRLQLSSREAVINAVLERIESDRYIKYEFLGSEGFRSPPTAHLPTNRDTENAGSGIDPQDHSVTATESDR
;
A
#
# COMPACT_ATOMS: atom_id res chain seq x y z
N MET A 1 38.81 -11.75 20.08
CA MET A 1 37.55 -11.82 19.31
C MET A 1 36.46 -12.28 20.26
N THR A 2 35.83 -11.34 20.95
CA THR A 2 34.73 -11.64 21.90
C THR A 2 33.43 -11.33 21.17
N ASN A 3 32.71 -12.38 20.79
CA ASN A 3 31.34 -12.28 20.28
C ASN A 3 30.45 -11.83 21.43
N ASP A 4 30.13 -10.54 21.47
CA ASP A 4 29.03 -9.98 22.26
C ASP A 4 27.68 -10.38 21.62
N GLU A 5 27.36 -11.67 21.66
CA GLU A 5 26.00 -12.15 21.40
C GLU A 5 25.12 -11.83 22.62
N GLN A 6 24.79 -10.54 22.77
CA GLN A 6 23.71 -10.19 23.69
C GLN A 6 22.41 -10.79 23.16
N PRO A 7 21.64 -11.53 23.98
CA PRO A 7 20.39 -12.12 23.55
C PRO A 7 19.42 -11.00 23.17
N ILE A 8 19.07 -10.94 21.87
CA ILE A 8 18.09 -10.00 21.35
C ILE A 8 16.78 -10.22 22.12
N LYS A 9 16.41 -9.24 22.95
CA LYS A 9 15.17 -9.27 23.75
C LYS A 9 14.00 -9.62 22.83
N ARG A 10 13.15 -10.59 23.23
CA ARG A 10 12.03 -11.09 22.42
C ARG A 10 11.13 -9.97 21.87
N SER A 11 10.98 -8.88 22.62
CA SER A 11 10.25 -7.68 22.19
C SER A 11 10.81 -7.07 20.90
N THR A 12 12.13 -7.05 20.73
CA THR A 12 12.81 -6.56 19.52
C THR A 12 12.51 -7.44 18.30
N ARG A 13 12.47 -8.76 18.48
CA ARG A 13 12.12 -9.70 17.41
C ARG A 13 10.66 -9.55 16.97
N SER A 14 9.73 -9.46 17.92
CA SER A 14 8.30 -9.29 17.62
C SER A 14 8.02 -7.97 16.90
N MET A 15 8.68 -6.87 17.31
CA MET A 15 8.57 -5.59 16.63
C MET A 15 9.13 -5.64 15.21
N ARG A 16 10.27 -6.33 15.01
CA ARG A 16 10.86 -6.53 13.68
C ARG A 16 9.94 -7.34 12.76
N LEU A 17 9.34 -8.42 13.27
CA LEU A 17 8.38 -9.24 12.52
C LEU A 17 7.10 -8.48 12.19
N LYS A 18 6.58 -7.68 13.13
CA LYS A 18 5.42 -6.81 12.86
C LYS A 18 5.75 -5.82 11.74
N LYS A 19 6.89 -5.13 11.84
CA LYS A 19 7.36 -4.20 10.81
C LYS A 19 7.49 -4.89 9.44
N GLN A 20 8.11 -6.06 9.37
CA GLN A 20 8.24 -6.80 8.11
C GLN A 20 6.88 -7.15 7.49
N ARG A 21 5.89 -7.55 8.31
CA ARG A 21 4.53 -7.83 7.83
C ARG A 21 3.84 -6.57 7.29
N GLU A 22 4.00 -5.45 7.97
CA GLU A 22 3.47 -4.14 7.51
C GLU A 22 4.13 -3.71 6.20
N ASP A 23 5.46 -3.80 6.11
CA ASP A 23 6.22 -3.44 4.92
C ASP A 23 5.80 -4.31 3.72
N GLN A 24 5.64 -5.63 3.91
CA GLN A 24 5.16 -6.56 2.88
C GLN A 24 3.73 -6.27 2.43
N ALA A 25 2.87 -5.82 3.33
CA ALA A 25 1.50 -5.46 3.01
C ALA A 25 1.39 -4.02 2.46
N GLY A 26 2.51 -3.34 2.20
CA GLY A 26 2.54 -2.02 1.56
C GLY A 26 2.19 -0.86 2.48
N TYR A 27 2.17 -1.06 3.81
CA TYR A 27 1.86 -0.01 4.76
C TYR A 27 2.91 1.10 4.68
N ARG A 28 2.44 2.35 4.67
CA ARG A 28 3.31 3.54 4.74
C ARG A 28 3.13 4.20 6.10
N ARG A 29 4.25 4.49 6.76
CA ARG A 29 4.26 5.19 8.05
C ARG A 29 4.31 6.69 7.80
N SER A 30 3.32 7.40 8.33
CA SER A 30 3.25 8.85 8.30
C SER A 30 3.14 9.37 9.74
N THR A 31 3.95 10.36 10.07
CA THR A 31 3.85 11.07 11.35
C THR A 31 2.91 12.25 11.17
N ILE A 32 1.80 12.28 11.91
CA ILE A 32 0.83 13.36 11.88
C ILE A 32 0.68 13.98 13.27
N ALA A 33 0.56 15.31 13.32
CA ALA A 33 0.19 16.01 14.54
C ALA A 33 -1.33 16.00 14.69
N LEU A 34 -1.83 15.61 15.86
CA LEU A 34 -3.25 15.61 16.18
C LEU A 34 -3.56 16.72 17.18
N SER A 35 -4.70 17.39 16.99
CA SER A 35 -5.21 18.33 18.00
C SER A 35 -5.58 17.58 19.29
N PRO A 36 -5.61 18.26 20.45
CA PRO A 36 -6.03 17.63 21.71
C PRO A 36 -7.41 16.99 21.64
N VAL A 37 -8.35 17.62 20.92
CA VAL A 37 -9.70 17.09 20.69
C VAL A 37 -9.66 15.81 19.87
N ALA A 38 -8.86 15.77 18.80
CA ALA A 38 -8.71 14.56 17.97
C ALA A 38 -8.12 13.39 18.77
N VAL A 39 -7.16 13.66 19.67
CA VAL A 39 -6.61 12.64 20.58
C VAL A 39 -7.69 12.07 21.51
N ALA A 40 -8.48 12.93 22.15
CA ALA A 40 -9.56 12.50 23.03
C ALA A 40 -10.64 11.67 22.30
N ILE A 41 -10.96 12.04 21.06
CA ILE A 41 -11.88 11.27 20.22
C ILE A 41 -11.30 9.90 19.90
N ALA A 42 -10.02 9.83 19.49
CA ALA A 42 -9.36 8.58 19.17
C ALA A 42 -9.32 7.62 20.37
N GLU A 43 -9.08 8.12 21.58
CA GLU A 43 -9.07 7.31 22.80
C GLU A 43 -10.46 6.76 23.15
N ARG A 44 -11.52 7.56 23.01
CA ARG A 44 -12.90 7.08 23.19
C ARG A 44 -13.27 6.02 22.16
N LEU A 45 -12.88 6.23 20.89
CA LEU A 45 -13.12 5.25 19.83
C LEU A 45 -12.33 3.97 20.07
N GLN A 46 -11.08 4.06 20.55
CA GLN A 46 -10.27 2.90 20.89
C GLN A 46 -10.98 2.00 21.91
N GLN A 47 -11.52 2.61 22.97
CA GLN A 47 -12.26 1.89 24.01
C GLN A 47 -13.55 1.27 23.48
N ARG A 48 -14.35 2.03 22.71
CA ARG A 48 -15.63 1.54 22.15
C ARG A 48 -15.46 0.42 21.15
N LEU A 49 -14.44 0.50 20.30
CA LEU A 49 -14.17 -0.47 19.23
C LEU A 49 -13.21 -1.58 19.67
N GLN A 50 -12.72 -1.54 20.91
CA GLN A 50 -11.77 -2.50 21.48
C GLN A 50 -10.50 -2.66 20.63
N LEU A 51 -10.02 -1.56 20.06
CA LEU A 51 -8.84 -1.57 19.21
C LEU A 51 -7.55 -1.52 20.02
N SER A 52 -6.52 -2.20 19.51
CA SER A 52 -5.26 -2.42 20.23
C SER A 52 -4.40 -1.18 20.39
N SER A 53 -4.62 -0.15 19.55
CA SER A 53 -3.83 1.08 19.58
C SER A 53 -4.56 2.27 18.95
N ARG A 54 -4.06 3.47 19.23
CA ARG A 54 -4.49 4.70 18.55
C ARG A 54 -4.27 4.64 17.04
N GLU A 55 -3.15 4.04 16.60
CA GLU A 55 -2.85 3.82 15.17
C GLU A 55 -3.93 2.96 14.51
N ALA A 56 -4.38 1.89 15.17
CA ALA A 56 -5.45 1.04 14.65
C ALA A 56 -6.78 1.80 14.52
N VAL A 57 -7.09 2.71 15.46
CA VAL A 57 -8.26 3.60 15.36
C VAL A 57 -8.15 4.53 14.15
N ILE A 58 -7.00 5.17 13.98
CA ILE A 58 -6.79 6.11 12.86
C ILE A 58 -6.92 5.36 11.53
N ASN A 59 -6.30 4.18 11.39
CA ASN A 59 -6.43 3.37 10.18
C ASN A 59 -7.87 2.96 9.91
N ALA A 60 -8.61 2.48 10.92
CA ALA A 60 -10.01 2.11 10.78
C ALA A 60 -10.90 3.29 10.34
N VAL A 61 -10.63 4.50 10.84
CA VAL A 61 -11.35 5.71 10.43
C VAL A 61 -11.03 6.05 8.96
N LEU A 62 -9.77 6.01 8.56
CA LEU A 62 -9.37 6.28 7.18
C LEU A 62 -9.93 5.24 6.20
N GLU A 63 -9.93 3.96 6.58
CA GLU A 63 -10.55 2.88 5.81
C GLU A 63 -12.07 3.04 5.72
N ARG A 64 -12.71 3.54 6.78
CA ARG A 64 -14.15 3.84 6.76
C ARG A 64 -14.48 4.99 5.82
N ILE A 65 -13.66 6.04 5.80
CA ILE A 65 -13.78 7.14 4.85
C ILE A 65 -13.62 6.61 3.42
N GLU A 66 -12.65 5.74 3.16
CA GLU A 66 -12.39 5.21 1.82
C GLU A 66 -13.49 4.26 1.32
N SER A 67 -14.04 3.43 2.21
CA SER A 67 -15.06 2.42 1.87
C SER A 67 -16.47 2.98 1.69
N ASP A 68 -16.78 4.13 2.27
CA ASP A 68 -18.11 4.74 2.21
C ASP A 68 -18.15 5.90 1.21
N ARG A 69 -18.91 5.74 0.12
CA ARG A 69 -18.99 6.73 -0.96
C ARG A 69 -19.39 8.12 -0.47
N TYR A 70 -20.34 8.20 0.46
CA TYR A 70 -20.87 9.50 0.91
C TYR A 70 -19.85 10.20 1.80
N ILE A 71 -19.27 9.47 2.75
CA ILE A 71 -18.21 10.01 3.62
C ILE A 71 -17.00 10.42 2.78
N LYS A 72 -16.58 9.57 1.82
CA LYS A 72 -15.48 9.87 0.91
C LYS A 72 -15.70 11.18 0.17
N TYR A 73 -16.91 11.40 -0.36
CA TYR A 73 -17.27 12.64 -1.06
C TYR A 73 -17.25 13.85 -0.11
N GLU A 74 -17.75 13.71 1.12
CA GLU A 74 -17.74 14.81 2.10
C GLU A 74 -16.32 15.25 2.49
N PHE A 75 -15.38 14.31 2.61
CA PHE A 75 -14.03 14.60 3.06
C PHE A 75 -13.06 14.94 1.92
N LEU A 76 -13.18 14.28 0.76
CA LEU A 76 -12.22 14.40 -0.34
C LEU A 76 -12.81 15.09 -1.58
N GLY A 77 -14.11 15.37 -1.61
CA GLY A 77 -14.81 15.97 -2.76
C GLY A 77 -14.87 15.03 -3.97
N SER A 78 -15.11 15.63 -5.15
CA SER A 78 -15.12 14.90 -6.43
C SER A 78 -13.76 14.31 -6.80
N GLU A 79 -12.66 14.94 -6.38
CA GLU A 79 -11.29 14.49 -6.68
C GLU A 79 -10.86 13.27 -5.87
N GLY A 80 -11.52 13.00 -4.73
CA GLY A 80 -11.25 11.84 -3.89
C GLY A 80 -11.49 10.49 -4.56
N PHE A 81 -12.27 10.44 -5.64
CA PHE A 81 -12.60 9.22 -6.36
C PHE A 81 -11.49 8.73 -7.30
N ARG A 82 -10.39 9.49 -7.43
CA ARG A 82 -9.21 9.00 -8.16
C ARG A 82 -8.54 7.89 -7.36
N SER A 83 -8.16 6.83 -8.05
CA SER A 83 -7.31 5.79 -7.47
C SER A 83 -6.01 6.41 -6.94
N PRO A 84 -5.48 5.96 -5.79
CA PRO A 84 -4.18 6.44 -5.32
C PRO A 84 -3.13 6.23 -6.43
N PRO A 85 -2.14 7.15 -6.57
CA PRO A 85 -1.08 6.98 -7.55
C PRO A 85 -0.45 5.62 -7.30
N THR A 86 -0.52 4.75 -8.31
CA THR A 86 -0.04 3.36 -8.24
C THR A 86 1.39 3.42 -7.73
N ALA A 87 1.63 2.96 -6.49
CA ALA A 87 2.98 2.80 -5.99
C ALA A 87 3.66 1.86 -6.99
N HIS A 88 4.64 2.37 -7.75
CA HIS A 88 5.33 1.62 -8.78
C HIS A 88 5.75 0.27 -8.21
N LEU A 89 5.02 -0.78 -8.60
CA LEU A 89 5.50 -2.15 -8.45
C LEU A 89 6.85 -2.18 -9.19
N PRO A 90 7.93 -2.67 -8.56
CA PRO A 90 9.13 -2.95 -9.33
C PRO A 90 8.73 -3.96 -10.40
N THR A 91 8.66 -3.50 -11.64
CA THR A 91 8.69 -4.38 -12.81
C THR A 91 10.00 -5.12 -12.74
N ASN A 92 9.99 -6.33 -12.19
CA ASN A 92 11.05 -7.31 -12.41
C ASN A 92 11.06 -7.63 -13.91
N ARG A 93 11.76 -6.81 -14.68
CA ARG A 93 12.21 -7.11 -16.05
C ARG A 93 13.62 -7.66 -15.94
N ASP A 94 13.79 -8.84 -15.35
CA ASP A 94 15.06 -9.56 -15.36
C ASP A 94 14.77 -11.07 -15.48
N THR A 95 14.51 -11.48 -16.72
CA THR A 95 14.55 -12.83 -17.35
C THR A 95 13.68 -12.66 -18.60
N GLU A 96 14.15 -12.68 -19.84
CA GLU A 96 15.12 -13.59 -20.44
C GLU A 96 15.87 -12.87 -21.58
N ASN A 97 17.19 -12.77 -21.45
CA ASN A 97 18.10 -12.68 -22.59
C ASN A 97 18.58 -14.10 -22.85
N ALA A 98 17.85 -14.86 -23.67
CA ALA A 98 18.35 -16.07 -24.30
C ALA A 98 18.24 -15.84 -25.80
N GLY A 99 19.38 -15.63 -26.43
CA GLY A 99 19.48 -15.30 -27.84
C GLY A 99 19.00 -16.41 -28.77
N SER A 100 18.31 -16.00 -29.83
CA SER A 100 18.39 -16.53 -31.18
C SER A 100 17.56 -15.56 -32.03
N GLY A 101 18.15 -14.65 -32.79
CA GLY A 101 18.84 -15.00 -34.03
C GLY A 101 17.79 -15.39 -35.07
N ILE A 102 17.27 -14.41 -35.81
CA ILE A 102 16.87 -14.41 -37.24
C ILE A 102 15.92 -13.20 -37.48
N ASP A 103 16.40 -12.22 -38.25
CA ASP A 103 15.62 -11.26 -39.05
C ASP A 103 15.92 -11.61 -40.53
N PRO A 104 15.21 -11.08 -41.54
CA PRO A 104 13.81 -10.63 -41.59
C PRO A 104 13.10 -11.21 -42.85
N GLN A 105 11.76 -11.30 -42.90
CA GLN A 105 11.05 -11.25 -44.19
C GLN A 105 9.79 -10.38 -44.11
N ASP A 106 9.95 -9.20 -44.70
CA ASP A 106 9.02 -8.51 -45.58
C ASP A 106 7.84 -9.38 -46.06
N HIS A 107 6.62 -8.89 -45.88
CA HIS A 107 5.63 -8.80 -46.97
C HIS A 107 4.48 -7.89 -46.54
N SER A 108 4.52 -6.68 -47.06
CA SER A 108 3.37 -5.81 -47.26
C SER A 108 2.43 -6.45 -48.28
N VAL A 109 1.14 -6.65 -47.92
CA VAL A 109 0.06 -6.69 -48.93
C VAL A 109 -1.20 -6.03 -48.37
N THR A 110 -1.63 -5.03 -49.13
CA THR A 110 -2.84 -4.21 -49.06
C THR A 110 -4.12 -4.95 -49.47
N ALA A 111 -5.25 -4.49 -48.88
CA ALA A 111 -6.61 -4.35 -49.44
C ALA A 111 -7.47 -5.60 -49.78
N THR A 112 -8.69 -5.61 -49.23
CA THR A 112 -10.03 -5.77 -49.88
C THR A 112 -11.06 -6.05 -48.75
N GLU A 113 -11.93 -5.11 -48.38
CA GLU A 113 -13.26 -4.87 -48.97
C GLU A 113 -14.12 -6.14 -49.08
N SER A 114 -15.12 -6.28 -48.20
CA SER A 114 -16.36 -7.01 -48.48
C SER A 114 -17.45 -6.63 -47.50
N ASP A 115 -18.47 -6.00 -48.08
CA ASP A 115 -19.82 -5.77 -47.57
C ASP A 115 -20.41 -6.95 -46.78
N ARG A 116 -21.10 -6.62 -45.68
CA ARG A 116 -22.48 -7.04 -45.43
C ARG A 116 -23.12 -6.25 -44.30
#